data_AF-A0A7C9I201-F1
#
_entry.id   AF-A0A7C9I201-F1
#
_cell.length_a   1.000
_cell.length_b   1.000
_cell.length_c   1.000
_cell.angle_alpha   90.00
_cell.angle_beta   90.00
_cell.angle_gamma   90.00
#
_symmetry.space_group_name_H-M   'P 1'
#
loop_
_entity.id
_entity.type
_entity.pdbx_description
1 polymer ?
#
loop_
_entity_poly.entity_id
_entity_poly.type
_entity_poly.pdbx_seq_one_letter_code
_entity_poly.pdbx_strand_id
1 'polypeptide(L)'
;MEGVNVQKLFLAVIAGCSSALIAYSALYVRGDLGGVMAYLRARGALRRLRETGTEAEVTAAQAQLHALGERVGDPAFAASLIPLALLLGALVAYLVWRTFARRELGSARPDVQERMVYRLAHRRGGRFTLDDLRAASPLNDEQARAVTARLLDLGRLTRDGEGFRLS
;
A
#
# COMPACT_ATOMS: atom_id res chain seq x y z
N MET A 1 -8.42 -3.33 -22.70
CA MET A 1 -7.70 -2.58 -21.66
C MET A 1 -8.56 -2.63 -20.41
N GLU A 2 -8.34 -3.65 -19.58
CA GLU A 2 -8.97 -3.74 -18.26
C GLU A 2 -8.67 -2.47 -17.46
N GLY A 3 -9.70 -1.93 -16.81
CA GLY A 3 -9.63 -0.67 -16.09
C GLY A 3 -8.51 -0.71 -15.07
N VAL A 4 -7.41 0.00 -15.35
CA VAL A 4 -6.38 0.31 -14.36
C VAL A 4 -7.10 0.79 -13.12
N ASN A 5 -6.95 0.06 -12.01
CA ASN A 5 -7.58 0.41 -10.76
C ASN A 5 -6.93 1.72 -10.26
N VAL A 6 -7.52 2.85 -10.65
CA VAL A 6 -6.97 4.20 -10.49
C VAL A 6 -6.64 4.48 -9.02
N GLN A 7 -7.44 3.96 -8.09
CA GLN A 7 -7.20 4.09 -6.65
C GLN A 7 -5.90 3.40 -6.22
N LYS A 8 -5.64 2.18 -6.72
CA LYS A 8 -4.41 1.42 -6.42
C LYS A 8 -3.18 2.09 -7.05
N LEU A 9 -3.32 2.62 -8.26
CA LEU A 9 -2.27 3.39 -8.91
C LEU A 9 -1.94 4.64 -8.08
N PHE A 10 -2.97 5.38 -7.65
CA PHE A 10 -2.80 6.59 -6.84
C PHE A 10 -2.09 6.29 -5.51
N LEU A 11 -2.48 5.21 -4.83
CA LEU A 11 -1.81 4.76 -3.60
C LEU A 11 -0.35 4.38 -3.82
N ALA A 12 -0.03 3.68 -4.91
CA ALA A 12 1.34 3.32 -5.26
C ALA A 12 2.20 4.57 -5.54
N VAL A 13 1.65 5.55 -6.25
CA VAL A 13 2.32 6.84 -6.52
C VAL A 13 2.56 7.61 -5.21
N ILE A 14 1.56 7.73 -4.34
CA ILE A 14 1.71 8.39 -3.03
C ILE A 14 2.80 7.70 -2.21
N ALA A 15 2.79 6.37 -2.16
CA ALA A 15 3.78 5.60 -1.42
C ALA A 15 5.20 5.82 -1.97
N GLY A 16 5.36 5.85 -3.29
CA GLY A 16 6.63 6.13 -3.95
C GLY A 16 7.14 7.55 -3.66
N CYS A 17 6.29 8.56 -3.84
CA CYS A 17 6.63 9.96 -3.54
C CYS A 17 6.99 10.15 -2.06
N SER A 18 6.22 9.57 -1.15
CA SER A 18 6.49 9.63 0.29
C SER A 18 7.83 8.98 0.63
N SER A 19 8.11 7.82 0.05
CA SER A 19 9.39 7.13 0.25
C SER A 19 10.56 7.93 -0.31
N ALA A 20 10.42 8.57 -1.47
CA ALA A 20 11.46 9.42 -2.04
C ALA A 20 11.76 10.62 -1.14
N LEU A 21 10.73 11.26 -0.57
CA LEU A 21 10.89 12.37 0.38
C LEU A 21 11.59 11.92 1.68
N ILE A 22 11.24 10.74 2.20
CA ILE A 22 11.90 10.17 3.39
C ILE A 22 13.37 9.85 3.09
N ALA A 23 13.65 9.21 1.96
CA ALA A 23 15.01 8.90 1.53
C ALA A 23 15.84 10.19 1.37
N TYR A 24 15.29 11.19 0.67
CA TYR A 24 15.94 12.50 0.53
C TYR A 24 16.22 13.15 1.89
N SER A 25 15.26 13.11 2.81
CA SER A 25 15.43 13.67 4.16
C SER A 25 16.53 12.96 4.94
N ALA A 26 16.60 11.63 4.86
CA ALA A 26 17.65 10.84 5.51
C ALA A 26 19.04 11.16 4.93
N LEU A 27 19.13 11.32 3.61
CA LEU A 27 20.36 11.68 2.91
C LEU A 27 20.79 13.12 3.22
N TYR A 28 19.85 14.06 3.32
CA TYR A 28 20.10 15.46 3.67
C TYR A 28 20.79 15.60 5.02
N VAL A 29 20.42 14.77 5.99
CA VAL A 29 21.04 14.76 7.32
C VAL A 29 22.19 13.75 7.41
N ARG A 30 22.52 13.05 6.32
CA ARG A 30 23.54 11.98 6.31
C ARG A 30 23.30 10.90 7.38
N GLY A 31 22.05 10.71 7.80
CA GLY A 31 21.68 9.80 8.89
C GLY A 31 21.98 10.31 10.31
N ASP A 32 22.42 11.56 10.52
CA ASP A 32 22.72 12.12 11.84
C ASP A 32 21.45 12.53 12.62
N LEU A 33 20.71 11.52 13.08
CA LEU A 33 19.52 11.73 13.92
C LEU A 33 19.86 12.42 15.25
N GLY A 34 21.08 12.22 15.77
CA GLY A 34 21.55 12.89 16.98
C GLY A 34 21.64 14.40 16.80
N GLY A 35 22.22 14.84 15.68
CA GLY A 35 22.27 16.23 15.25
C GLY A 35 20.89 16.85 15.04
N VAL A 36 19.95 16.13 14.42
CA VAL A 36 18.54 16.57 14.30
C VAL A 36 17.93 16.79 15.68
N MET A 37 18.09 15.86 16.61
CA MET A 37 17.55 15.98 17.96
C MET A 37 18.18 17.13 18.73
N ALA A 38 19.49 17.38 18.55
CA ALA A 38 20.17 18.54 19.11
C ALA A 38 19.61 19.85 18.55
N TYR A 39 19.39 19.93 17.23
CA TYR A 39 18.77 21.07 16.57
C TYR A 39 17.34 21.33 17.07
N LEU A 40 16.50 20.29 17.18
CA LEU A 40 15.14 20.41 17.68
C LEU A 40 15.10 20.87 19.14
N ARG A 41 16.01 20.36 19.97
CA ARG A 41 16.15 20.80 21.37
C ARG A 41 16.58 22.26 21.47
N ALA A 42 17.56 22.68 20.66
CA ALA A 42 18.01 24.07 20.59
C ALA A 42 16.90 25.01 20.09
N ARG A 43 16.11 24.58 19.11
CA ARG A 43 14.93 25.33 18.62
C ARG A 43 13.86 25.48 19.70
N GLY A 44 13.62 24.43 20.50
CA GLY A 44 12.72 24.49 21.65
C GLY A 44 13.23 25.43 22.75
N ALA A 45 14.54 25.43 23.02
CA ALA A 45 15.16 26.36 23.96
C ALA A 45 15.06 27.82 23.48
N LEU A 46 15.31 28.08 22.20
CA LEU A 46 15.16 29.41 21.60
C LEU A 46 13.72 29.93 21.72
N ARG A 47 12.72 29.07 21.56
CA ARG A 47 11.31 29.45 21.73
C ARG A 47 11.03 29.96 23.15
N ARG A 48 11.57 29.28 24.17
CA ARG A 48 11.44 29.70 25.58
C ARG A 48 12.21 31.00 25.86
N LEU A 49 13.41 31.15 25.28
CA LEU A 49 14.20 32.39 25.41
C LEU A 49 13.49 33.59 24.76
N ARG A 50 12.73 33.39 23.68
CA ARG A 50 11.92 34.49 23.11
C ARG A 50 10.80 34.96 24.03
N GLU A 51 10.33 34.10 24.93
CA GLU A 51 9.24 34.43 25.86
C GLU A 51 9.76 35.03 27.17
N THR A 52 10.98 34.71 27.59
CA THR A 52 11.49 35.02 28.94
C THR A 52 12.89 35.62 29.00
N GLY A 53 13.65 35.53 27.91
CA GLY A 53 15.06 35.92 27.85
C GLY A 53 15.28 37.33 27.34
N THR A 54 16.51 37.79 27.49
CA THR A 54 16.99 39.08 26.97
C THR A 54 17.28 38.99 25.46
N GLU A 55 17.28 40.13 24.76
CA GLU A 55 17.58 40.17 23.32
C GLU A 55 18.97 39.62 22.99
N ALA A 56 19.96 39.82 23.88
CA ALA A 56 21.30 39.27 23.74
C ALA A 56 21.32 37.73 23.81
N GLU A 57 20.52 37.13 24.69
CA GLU A 57 20.41 35.67 24.80
C GLU A 57 19.66 35.07 23.60
N VAL A 58 18.63 35.76 23.11
CA VAL A 58 17.88 35.32 21.93
C VAL A 58 18.75 35.36 20.67
N THR A 59 19.55 36.42 20.49
CA THR A 59 20.46 36.54 19.34
C THR A 59 21.58 35.51 19.38
N ALA A 60 22.20 35.29 20.55
CA ALA A 60 23.20 34.24 20.74
C ALA A 60 22.62 32.84 20.46
N ALA A 61 21.42 32.55 20.96
CA ALA A 61 20.74 31.28 20.71
C ALA A 61 20.34 31.10 19.24
N GLN A 62 19.98 32.17 18.53
CA GLN A 62 19.75 32.13 17.08
C GLN A 62 21.03 31.79 16.31
N ALA A 63 22.15 32.43 16.63
CA ALA A 63 23.43 32.15 16.01
C ALA A 63 23.85 30.68 16.23
N GLN A 64 23.67 30.17 17.45
CA GLN A 64 23.94 28.76 17.76
C GLN A 64 23.03 27.81 16.97
N LEU A 65 21.75 28.14 16.80
CA LEU A 65 20.81 27.34 16.03
C LEU A 65 21.18 27.32 14.53
N HIS A 66 21.61 28.46 13.98
CA HIS A 66 22.11 28.53 12.60
C HIS A 66 23.35 27.65 12.40
N ALA A 67 24.34 27.75 13.30
CA ALA A 67 25.54 26.92 13.25
C ALA A 67 25.25 25.41 13.38
N LEU A 68 24.24 25.04 14.18
CA LEU A 68 23.75 23.66 14.25
C LEU A 68 23.11 23.23 12.93
N GLY A 69 22.29 24.09 12.31
CA GLY A 69 21.65 23.81 11.03
C GLY A 69 22.65 23.51 9.91
N GLU A 70 23.72 24.30 9.80
CA GLU A 70 24.78 24.11 8.80
C GLU A 70 25.58 22.83 9.00
N ARG A 71 25.75 22.37 10.24
CA ARG A 71 26.47 21.12 10.53
C ARG A 71 25.64 19.87 10.23
N VAL A 72 24.34 19.95 10.52
CA VAL A 72 23.42 18.82 10.41
C VAL A 72 23.00 18.58 8.96
N GLY A 73 22.76 19.64 8.19
CA GLY A 73 22.35 19.53 6.79
C GLY A 73 23.53 19.57 5.81
N ASP A 74 23.54 18.65 4.84
CA ASP A 74 24.43 18.71 3.68
C ASP A 74 23.61 18.77 2.37
N PRO A 75 23.24 19.98 1.91
CA PRO A 75 22.40 20.13 0.73
C PRO A 75 23.09 19.66 -0.56
N ALA A 76 24.42 19.79 -0.65
CA ALA A 76 25.17 19.39 -1.84
C ALA A 76 25.20 17.86 -1.98
N PHE A 77 25.45 17.16 -0.87
CA PHE A 77 25.35 15.70 -0.83
C PHE A 77 23.94 15.22 -1.16
N ALA A 78 22.91 15.83 -0.55
CA ALA A 78 21.51 15.50 -0.83
C ALA A 78 21.14 15.68 -2.30
N ALA A 79 21.57 16.79 -2.91
CA ALA A 79 21.30 17.09 -4.31
C ALA A 79 21.93 16.06 -5.26
N SER A 80 23.15 15.61 -4.97
CA SER A 80 23.83 14.58 -5.77
C SER A 80 23.11 13.23 -5.76
N LEU A 81 22.33 12.95 -4.70
CA LEU A 81 21.63 11.69 -4.51
C LEU A 81 20.12 11.77 -4.78
N ILE A 82 19.63 12.87 -5.35
CA ILE A 82 18.25 12.97 -5.87
C ILE A 82 17.92 11.79 -6.80
N PRO A 83 18.78 11.39 -7.75
CA PRO A 83 18.49 10.24 -8.61
C PRO A 83 18.27 8.94 -7.82
N LEU A 84 19.05 8.72 -6.76
CA LEU A 84 18.93 7.53 -5.91
C LEU A 84 17.63 7.56 -5.09
N ALA A 85 17.26 8.72 -4.54
CA ALA A 85 16.01 8.89 -3.79
C ALA A 85 14.79 8.62 -4.69
N LEU A 86 14.84 9.07 -5.95
CA LEU A 86 13.79 8.78 -6.95
C LEU A 86 13.75 7.29 -7.31
N LEU A 87 14.89 6.63 -7.46
CA LEU A 87 14.95 5.17 -7.70
C LEU A 87 14.34 4.38 -6.53
N LEU A 88 14.61 4.77 -5.29
CA LEU A 88 14.00 4.16 -4.10
C LEU A 88 12.49 4.39 -4.10
N GLY A 89 12.02 5.60 -4.40
CA GLY A 89 10.60 5.89 -4.53
C GLY A 89 9.91 5.05 -5.62
N ALA A 90 10.54 4.93 -6.80
CA ALA A 90 10.05 4.11 -7.90
C ALA A 90 10.02 2.62 -7.53
N LEU A 91 11.05 2.13 -6.84
CA LEU A 91 11.11 0.76 -6.33
C LEU A 91 9.94 0.49 -5.35
N VAL A 92 9.71 1.38 -4.39
CA VAL A 92 8.60 1.24 -3.43
C VAL A 92 7.24 1.30 -4.14
N ALA A 93 7.03 2.24 -5.05
CA ALA A 93 5.82 2.32 -5.86
C ALA A 93 5.57 1.01 -6.62
N TYR A 94 6.62 0.47 -7.27
CA TYR A 94 6.55 -0.80 -7.98
C TYR A 94 6.22 -1.96 -7.04
N LEU A 95 6.85 -2.06 -5.87
CA LEU A 95 6.58 -3.11 -4.90
C LEU A 95 5.13 -3.04 -4.39
N VAL A 96 4.65 -1.85 -4.04
CA VAL A 96 3.27 -1.63 -3.61
C VAL A 96 2.30 -2.05 -4.71
N TRP A 97 2.49 -1.55 -5.94
CA TRP A 97 1.68 -1.94 -7.09
C TRP A 97 1.70 -3.46 -7.31
N ARG A 98 2.88 -4.10 -7.29
CA ARG A 98 3.04 -5.55 -7.43
C ARG A 98 2.29 -6.32 -6.36
N THR A 99 2.30 -5.87 -5.09
CA THR A 99 1.55 -6.54 -4.03
C THR A 99 0.04 -6.47 -4.25
N PHE A 100 -0.46 -5.35 -4.77
CA PHE A 100 -1.87 -5.19 -5.08
C PHE A 100 -2.31 -5.95 -6.34
N ALA A 101 -1.47 -5.97 -7.38
CA ALA A 101 -1.71 -6.77 -8.60
C ALA A 101 -1.73 -8.27 -8.27
N ARG A 102 -0.79 -8.73 -7.42
CA ARG A 102 -0.80 -10.13 -6.93
C ARG A 102 -2.04 -10.46 -6.10
N ARG A 103 -2.61 -9.49 -5.37
CA ARG A 103 -3.85 -9.69 -4.60
C ARG A 103 -5.10 -9.75 -5.47
N GLU A 104 -5.13 -9.12 -6.64
CA GLU A 104 -6.26 -9.29 -7.58
C GLU A 104 -6.34 -10.73 -8.08
N LEU A 105 -5.20 -11.32 -8.45
CA LEU A 105 -5.11 -12.74 -8.81
C LEU A 105 -5.43 -13.69 -7.63
N GLY A 106 -5.25 -13.24 -6.39
CA GLY A 106 -5.57 -14.00 -5.17
C GLY A 106 -6.98 -13.74 -4.59
N SER A 107 -7.80 -12.92 -5.26
CA SER A 107 -9.11 -12.49 -4.74
C SER A 107 -10.27 -13.44 -5.05
N ALA A 108 -10.05 -14.43 -5.91
CA ALA A 108 -10.85 -15.64 -5.92
C ALA A 108 -10.48 -16.46 -4.67
N ARG A 109 -10.96 -16.06 -3.48
CA ARG A 109 -10.92 -16.92 -2.30
C ARG A 109 -11.80 -18.13 -2.64
N PRO A 110 -11.21 -19.28 -3.00
CA PRO A 110 -12.00 -20.41 -3.49
C PRO A 110 -13.05 -20.81 -2.45
N ASP A 111 -12.71 -20.72 -1.17
CA ASP A 111 -13.62 -21.00 -0.06
C ASP A 111 -14.90 -20.14 -0.06
N VAL A 112 -14.83 -18.87 -0.46
CA VAL A 112 -16.01 -17.98 -0.49
C VAL A 112 -16.89 -18.32 -1.69
N GLN A 113 -16.28 -18.55 -2.84
CA GLN A 113 -17.00 -18.89 -4.07
C GLN A 113 -17.62 -20.28 -3.98
N GLU A 114 -16.88 -21.26 -3.44
CA GLU A 114 -17.40 -22.61 -3.13
C GLU A 114 -18.58 -22.52 -2.17
N ARG A 115 -18.50 -21.73 -1.09
CA ARG A 115 -19.63 -21.53 -0.16
C ARG A 115 -20.85 -20.89 -0.82
N MET A 116 -20.67 -20.05 -1.83
CA MET A 116 -21.79 -19.49 -2.61
C MET A 116 -22.47 -20.57 -3.47
N VAL A 117 -21.69 -21.43 -4.13
CA VAL A 117 -22.21 -22.57 -4.90
C VAL A 117 -22.96 -23.55 -4.00
N TYR A 118 -22.40 -23.93 -2.84
CA TYR A 118 -23.08 -24.80 -1.87
C TYR A 118 -24.40 -24.18 -1.37
N ARG A 119 -24.39 -22.88 -1.05
CA ARG A 119 -25.60 -22.19 -0.59
C ARG A 119 -26.69 -22.21 -1.65
N LEU A 120 -26.34 -22.02 -2.93
CA LEU A 120 -27.28 -22.11 -4.04
C LEU A 120 -27.79 -23.54 -4.22
N ALA A 121 -26.88 -24.51 -4.27
CA ALA A 121 -27.21 -25.92 -4.43
C ALA A 121 -28.20 -26.36 -3.34
N HIS A 122 -27.95 -26.04 -2.06
CA HIS A 122 -28.86 -26.36 -0.97
C HIS A 122 -30.23 -25.65 -1.09
N ARG A 123 -30.26 -24.39 -1.54
CA ARG A 123 -31.53 -23.67 -1.77
C ARG A 123 -32.36 -24.25 -2.90
N ARG A 124 -31.73 -24.92 -3.87
CA ARG A 124 -32.38 -25.52 -5.05
C ARG A 124 -32.52 -27.05 -4.95
N GLY A 125 -32.37 -27.62 -3.75
CA GLY A 125 -32.55 -29.07 -3.55
C GLY A 125 -31.44 -29.93 -4.16
N GLY A 126 -30.23 -29.38 -4.27
CA GLY A 126 -29.03 -30.08 -4.73
C GLY A 126 -28.77 -30.02 -6.23
N ARG A 127 -29.63 -29.38 -7.03
CA ARG A 127 -29.44 -29.22 -8.49
C ARG A 127 -29.44 -27.74 -8.88
N PHE A 128 -28.55 -27.33 -9.77
CA PHE A 128 -28.50 -25.96 -10.29
C PHE A 128 -27.79 -25.90 -11.64
N THR A 129 -28.05 -24.87 -12.44
CA THR A 129 -27.33 -24.59 -13.69
C THR A 129 -26.32 -23.45 -13.53
N LEU A 130 -25.47 -23.22 -14.53
CA LEU A 130 -24.59 -22.05 -14.56
C LEU A 130 -25.39 -20.74 -14.61
N ASP A 131 -26.54 -20.72 -15.28
CA ASP A 131 -27.40 -19.54 -15.36
C ASP A 131 -28.07 -19.23 -14.01
N ASP A 132 -28.42 -20.27 -13.24
CA ASP A 132 -28.88 -20.11 -11.87
C ASP A 132 -27.80 -19.49 -10.97
N LEU A 133 -26.54 -19.89 -11.17
CA LEU A 133 -25.41 -19.37 -10.42
C LEU A 133 -25.11 -17.91 -10.75
N ARG A 134 -25.27 -17.52 -12.01
CA ARG A 134 -25.19 -16.13 -12.47
C ARG A 134 -26.32 -15.27 -11.89
N ALA A 135 -27.54 -15.80 -11.88
CA ALA A 135 -28.71 -15.05 -11.40
C ALA A 135 -28.71 -14.88 -9.87
N ALA A 136 -28.21 -15.86 -9.12
CA ALA A 136 -28.29 -15.89 -7.67
C ALA A 136 -27.02 -15.43 -6.93
N SER A 137 -25.90 -15.24 -7.64
CA SER A 137 -24.60 -14.92 -7.05
C SER A 137 -23.94 -13.74 -7.77
N PRO A 138 -23.21 -12.85 -7.08
CA PRO A 138 -22.46 -11.76 -7.70
C PRO A 138 -21.18 -12.24 -8.42
N LEU A 139 -21.16 -13.49 -8.91
CA LEU A 139 -20.02 -14.07 -9.62
C LEU A 139 -20.08 -13.68 -11.09
N ASN A 140 -18.92 -13.34 -11.65
CA ASN A 140 -18.80 -13.17 -13.10
C ASN A 140 -18.73 -14.54 -13.80
N ASP A 141 -18.90 -14.53 -15.13
CA ASP A 141 -18.96 -15.74 -15.96
C ASP A 141 -17.71 -16.62 -15.89
N GLU A 142 -16.55 -15.99 -15.72
CA GLU A 142 -15.27 -16.69 -15.66
C GLU A 142 -15.09 -17.37 -14.30
N GLN A 143 -15.44 -16.68 -13.22
CA GLN A 143 -15.43 -17.20 -11.85
C GLN A 143 -16.44 -18.34 -11.67
N ALA A 144 -17.67 -18.19 -12.19
CA ALA A 144 -18.69 -19.22 -12.11
C ALA A 144 -18.23 -20.52 -12.78
N ARG A 145 -17.62 -20.42 -13.97
CA ARG A 145 -17.04 -21.57 -14.69
C ARG A 145 -15.83 -22.16 -13.96
N ALA A 146 -14.90 -21.32 -13.47
CA ALA A 146 -13.71 -21.78 -12.78
C ALA A 146 -14.04 -22.55 -11.49
N VAL A 147 -15.03 -22.07 -10.70
CA VAL A 147 -15.41 -22.67 -9.42
C VAL A 147 -16.20 -23.97 -9.63
N THR A 148 -17.11 -24.01 -10.61
CA THR A 148 -17.85 -25.23 -10.94
C THR A 148 -16.93 -26.32 -11.52
N ALA A 149 -15.98 -25.96 -12.39
CA ALA A 149 -14.97 -26.87 -12.90
C ALA A 149 -14.12 -27.46 -11.76
N ARG A 150 -13.62 -26.63 -10.86
CA ARG A 150 -12.88 -27.07 -9.68
C ARG A 150 -13.70 -28.00 -8.78
N LEU A 151 -14.98 -27.71 -8.55
CA LEU A 151 -15.84 -28.55 -7.71
C LEU A 151 -16.22 -29.89 -8.38
N LEU A 152 -16.28 -29.94 -9.71
CA LEU A 152 -16.38 -31.19 -10.48
C LEU A 152 -15.09 -32.02 -10.33
N ASP A 153 -13.92 -31.39 -10.48
CA ASP A 153 -12.62 -32.07 -10.34
C ASP A 153 -12.42 -32.66 -8.94
N LEU A 154 -12.92 -31.96 -7.91
CA LEU A 154 -12.90 -32.43 -6.52
C LEU A 154 -13.98 -33.48 -6.20
N GLY A 155 -14.82 -33.87 -7.17
CA GLY A 155 -15.91 -34.84 -6.98
C GLY A 155 -17.05 -34.35 -6.09
N ARG A 156 -17.11 -33.05 -5.80
CA ARG A 156 -18.14 -32.41 -4.93
C ARG A 156 -19.40 -32.06 -5.71
N LEU A 157 -19.28 -31.92 -7.03
CA LEU A 157 -20.38 -31.81 -7.97
C LEU A 157 -20.31 -32.96 -8.97
N THR A 158 -21.46 -33.34 -9.50
CA THR A 158 -21.61 -34.23 -10.64
C THR A 158 -22.38 -33.52 -11.75
N ARG A 159 -22.08 -33.85 -13.01
CA ARG A 159 -22.88 -33.35 -14.14
C ARG A 159 -24.21 -34.10 -14.19
N ASP A 160 -25.30 -33.36 -14.29
CA ASP A 160 -26.68 -33.86 -14.32
C ASP A 160 -27.41 -33.19 -15.49
N GLY A 161 -27.29 -33.77 -16.69
CA GLY A 161 -27.80 -33.17 -17.93
C GLY A 161 -27.13 -31.83 -18.27
N GLU A 162 -27.93 -30.78 -18.39
CA GLU A 162 -27.46 -29.39 -18.63
C GLU A 162 -27.03 -28.67 -17.34
N GLY A 163 -27.15 -29.31 -16.18
CA GLY A 163 -26.86 -28.73 -14.87
C GLY A 163 -25.81 -29.51 -14.05
N PHE A 164 -25.68 -29.09 -12.80
CA PHE A 164 -24.80 -29.67 -11.79
C PHE A 164 -25.64 -30.17 -10.63
N ARG A 165 -25.26 -31.32 -10.08
CA ARG A 165 -25.84 -31.88 -8.86
C ARG A 165 -24.79 -31.97 -7.77
N LEU A 166 -25.17 -31.71 -6.53
CA LEU A 166 -24.35 -32.00 -5.36
C LEU A 166 -24.14 -33.52 -5.25
N SER A 167 -22.87 -33.95 -5.10
CA SER A 167 -22.55 -35.36 -4.83
C SER A 167 -22.76 -35.74 -3.37
#